data_AF-A0A925DBC1-F1
#
_entry.id   AF-A0A925DBC1-F1
#
_cell.length_a   1.000
_cell.length_b   1.000
_cell.length_c   1.000
_cell.angle_alpha   90.00
_cell.angle_beta   90.00
_cell.angle_gamma   90.00
#
_symmetry.space_group_name_H-M   'P 1'
#
loop_
_entity.id
_entity.type
_entity.pdbx_description
1 polymer ?
#
loop_
_entity_poly.entity_id
_entity_poly.type
_entity_poly.pdbx_seq_one_letter_code
_entity_poly.pdbx_strand_id
1 'polypeptide(L)'
;MASEFLSVARQVFERERRPLRAKQIVSLAIDHGLFSDKIAGKTPHQTMKSKLSVHIRRKGENSDFVRTAPGFFLLRSLLDIGAKSYAAKPITKSPSKESVLVFDKAWFPEDLRFQGISTSHKRLSRRLLEPHVCQ
;
A
#
# COMPACT_ATOMS: atom_id res chain seq x y z
N MET A 1 18.01 -0.73 5.71
CA MET A 1 18.22 -1.15 4.31
C MET A 1 17.13 -0.59 3.42
N ALA A 2 17.48 0.13 2.35
CA ALA A 2 16.51 0.53 1.32
C ALA A 2 16.07 -0.71 0.54
N SER A 3 14.79 -0.83 0.18
CA SER A 3 14.33 -1.96 -0.63
C SER A 3 14.93 -1.88 -2.03
N GLU A 4 15.26 -3.03 -2.63
CA GLU A 4 15.76 -3.15 -4.01
C GLU A 4 14.96 -2.30 -5.02
N PHE A 5 13.63 -2.32 -4.95
CA PHE A 5 12.78 -1.49 -5.81
C PHE A 5 13.10 0.02 -5.74
N LEU A 6 13.48 0.53 -4.57
CA LEU A 6 13.81 1.96 -4.39
C LEU A 6 15.22 2.27 -4.92
N SER A 7 16.19 1.36 -4.77
CA SER A 7 17.52 1.55 -5.36
C SER A 7 17.46 1.49 -6.88
N VAL A 8 16.70 0.52 -7.43
CA VAL A 8 16.44 0.43 -8.87
C VAL A 8 15.73 1.67 -9.39
N ALA A 9 14.68 2.14 -8.71
CA ALA A 9 13.97 3.35 -9.11
C ALA A 9 14.91 4.57 -9.15
N ARG A 10 15.80 4.72 -8.17
CA ARG A 10 16.80 5.80 -8.15
C ARG A 10 17.70 5.74 -9.39
N GLN A 11 18.28 4.57 -9.68
CA GLN A 11 19.14 4.39 -10.85
C GLN A 11 18.42 4.69 -12.17
N VAL A 12 17.15 4.27 -12.30
CA VAL A 12 16.35 4.57 -13.49
C VAL A 12 16.14 6.08 -13.65
N PHE A 13 15.81 6.80 -12.57
CA PHE A 13 15.63 8.25 -12.63
C PHE A 13 16.92 9.01 -12.91
N GLU A 14 18.06 8.55 -12.38
CA GLU A 14 19.38 9.15 -12.67
C GLU A 14 19.73 9.09 -14.16
N ARG A 15 19.34 8.00 -14.83
CA ARG A 15 19.54 7.80 -16.28
C ARG A 15 18.54 8.58 -17.13
N GLU A 16 17.25 8.44 -16.84
CA GLU A 16 16.17 8.95 -17.68
C GLU A 16 15.90 10.45 -17.48
N ARG A 17 16.24 10.99 -16.29
CA ARG A 17 16.08 12.40 -15.90
C ARG A 17 14.71 13.01 -16.19
N ARG A 18 13.64 12.21 -16.17
CA ARG A 18 12.26 12.64 -16.45
C ARG A 18 11.25 11.94 -15.54
N PRO A 19 10.07 12.52 -15.30
CA PRO A 19 9.03 11.85 -14.53
C PRO A 19 8.53 10.58 -15.23
N LEU A 20 8.40 9.49 -14.48
CA LEU A 20 7.97 8.19 -15.00
C LEU A 20 6.84 7.58 -14.18
N ARG A 21 6.00 6.78 -14.85
CA ARG A 21 5.02 5.90 -14.20
C ARG A 21 5.70 4.64 -13.68
N ALA A 22 5.17 4.06 -12.61
CA ALA A 22 5.71 2.83 -12.03
C ALA A 22 5.86 1.67 -13.03
N LYS A 23 4.96 1.54 -14.01
CA LYS A 23 5.07 0.55 -15.10
C LYS A 23 6.28 0.81 -16.01
N GLN A 24 6.54 2.08 -16.34
CA GLN A 24 7.69 2.48 -17.16
C GLN A 24 9.00 2.25 -16.41
N ILE A 25 9.06 2.61 -15.12
CA ILE A 25 10.25 2.38 -14.28
C ILE A 25 10.61 0.90 -14.26
N VAL A 26 9.62 0.02 -14.08
CA VAL A 26 9.87 -1.43 -14.07
C VAL A 26 10.29 -1.95 -15.44
N SER A 27 9.66 -1.50 -16.54
CA SER A 27 10.07 -1.89 -17.89
C SER A 27 11.53 -1.51 -18.15
N LEU A 28 11.88 -0.24 -17.94
CA LEU A 28 13.24 0.25 -18.15
C LEU A 28 14.25 -0.46 -17.24
N ALA A 29 13.88 -0.75 -16.00
CA ALA A 29 14.75 -1.50 -15.10
C ALA A 29 15.01 -2.94 -15.57
N ILE A 30 14.02 -3.59 -16.20
CA ILE A 30 14.18 -4.91 -16.83
C ILE A 30 15.07 -4.79 -18.06
N ASP A 31 14.77 -3.84 -18.94
CA ASP A 31 15.51 -3.60 -20.18
C ASP A 31 16.99 -3.27 -19.91
N HIS A 32 17.28 -2.65 -18.77
CA HIS A 32 18.63 -2.32 -18.31
C HIS A 32 19.27 -3.37 -17.40
N GLY A 33 18.61 -4.50 -17.11
CA GLY A 33 19.15 -5.55 -16.24
C GLY A 33 19.44 -5.09 -14.81
N LEU A 34 18.65 -4.17 -14.25
CA LEU A 34 18.90 -3.57 -12.92
C LEU A 34 18.39 -4.41 -11.75
N PHE A 35 17.56 -5.41 -12.01
CA PHE A 35 17.04 -6.31 -10.98
C PHE A 35 17.99 -7.48 -10.75
N SER A 36 18.10 -7.93 -9.50
CA SER A 36 19.01 -9.00 -9.05
C SER A 36 18.53 -10.42 -9.43
N ASP A 37 17.97 -10.61 -10.64
CA ASP A 37 17.45 -11.87 -11.18
C ASP A 37 16.08 -12.37 -10.64
N LYS A 38 15.52 -11.79 -9.58
CA LYS A 38 14.21 -12.21 -9.02
C LYS A 38 13.22 -11.07 -8.86
N ILE A 39 12.56 -10.71 -9.96
CA ILE A 39 11.36 -9.87 -9.88
C ILE A 39 10.21 -10.71 -9.30
N ALA A 40 10.07 -10.67 -7.98
CA ALA A 40 9.05 -11.44 -7.28
C ALA A 40 7.64 -10.91 -7.56
N GLY A 41 6.88 -11.64 -8.39
CA GLY A 41 5.43 -11.50 -8.54
C GLY A 41 4.93 -11.17 -9.94
N LYS A 42 3.64 -11.40 -10.17
CA LYS A 42 2.96 -11.15 -11.46
C LYS A 42 2.83 -9.66 -11.80
N THR A 43 2.89 -8.79 -10.80
CA THR A 43 2.61 -7.34 -10.94
C THR A 43 3.67 -6.45 -10.27
N PRO A 44 4.94 -6.52 -10.70
CA PRO A 44 6.05 -5.78 -10.07
C PRO A 44 5.86 -4.26 -10.09
N HIS A 45 5.17 -3.73 -11.10
CA HIS A 45 4.82 -2.31 -11.20
C HIS A 45 3.89 -1.85 -10.06
N GLN A 46 3.04 -2.72 -9.50
CA GLN A 46 2.21 -2.38 -8.33
C GLN A 46 3.05 -2.32 -7.06
N THR A 47 4.00 -3.25 -6.91
CA THR A 47 4.99 -3.22 -5.82
C THR A 47 5.83 -1.94 -5.90
N MET A 48 6.36 -1.60 -7.08
CA MET A 48 7.11 -0.37 -7.33
C MET A 48 6.30 0.88 -6.93
N LYS A 49 5.07 1.00 -7.44
CA LYS A 49 4.16 2.10 -7.09
C LYS A 49 3.95 2.21 -5.57
N SER A 50 3.74 1.07 -4.91
CA SER A 50 3.47 1.01 -3.47
C SER A 50 4.69 1.43 -2.65
N LYS A 51 5.89 0.92 -2.98
CA LYS A 51 7.14 1.26 -2.30
C LYS A 51 7.45 2.75 -2.41
N LEU A 52 7.37 3.32 -3.61
CA LEU A 52 7.55 4.77 -3.83
C LEU A 52 6.53 5.58 -3.05
N SER A 53 5.25 5.20 -3.13
CA SER A 53 4.16 5.90 -2.43
C SER A 53 4.32 5.89 -0.91
N VAL A 54 4.69 4.75 -0.34
CA VAL A 54 4.92 4.61 1.10
C VAL A 54 6.16 5.40 1.52
N HIS A 55 7.23 5.38 0.73
CA HIS A 55 8.44 6.15 1.02
C HIS A 55 8.15 7.66 1.06
N ILE A 56 7.46 8.17 0.04
CA ILE A 56 7.04 9.57 -0.04
C ILE A 56 6.12 9.94 1.13
N ARG A 57 5.13 9.09 1.45
CA ARG A 57 4.20 9.35 2.56
C ARG A 57 4.91 9.36 3.92
N ARG A 58 5.85 8.43 4.15
CA ARG A 58 6.54 8.29 5.44
C ARG A 58 7.60 9.37 5.67
N LYS A 59 8.32 9.76 4.63
CA LYS A 59 9.42 10.74 4.75
C LYS A 59 9.03 12.16 4.37
N GLY A 60 7.90 12.36 3.69
CA GLY A 60 7.43 13.67 3.27
C GLY A 60 8.48 14.41 2.42
N GLU A 61 8.89 15.58 2.89
CA GLU A 61 9.91 16.41 2.24
C GLU A 61 11.31 15.79 2.25
N ASN A 62 11.61 14.97 3.27
CA ASN A 62 12.87 14.23 3.39
C ASN A 62 12.95 12.99 2.48
N SER A 63 11.94 12.76 1.62
CA SER A 63 11.98 11.70 0.62
C SER A 63 12.80 12.14 -0.59
N ASP A 64 13.78 11.32 -0.97
CA ASP A 64 14.52 11.44 -2.26
C ASP A 64 13.59 11.41 -3.47
N PHE A 65 12.40 10.84 -3.33
CA PHE A 65 11.39 10.75 -4.37
C PHE A 65 10.29 11.78 -4.15
N VAL A 66 9.73 12.27 -5.25
CA VAL A 66 8.60 13.19 -5.28
C VAL A 66 7.57 12.74 -6.31
N ARG A 67 6.30 13.08 -6.12
CA ARG A 67 5.27 12.95 -7.15
C ARG A 67 5.21 14.24 -7.93
N THR A 68 5.24 14.16 -9.25
CA THR A 68 5.04 15.33 -10.13
C THR A 68 3.59 15.42 -10.62
N ALA A 69 2.92 14.27 -10.75
CA ALA A 69 1.52 14.15 -11.17
C ALA A 69 0.90 12.83 -10.66
N PRO A 70 -0.42 12.61 -10.81
CA PRO A 70 -1.06 11.35 -10.44
C PRO A 70 -0.38 10.14 -11.11
N GLY A 71 0.28 9.30 -10.30
CA GLY A 71 0.98 8.10 -10.77
C GLY A 71 2.35 8.32 -11.42
N PHE A 72 2.83 9.57 -11.46
CA PHE A 72 4.18 9.91 -11.91
C PHE A 72 5.09 10.22 -10.72
N PHE A 73 6.34 9.78 -10.85
CA PHE A 73 7.36 9.90 -9.82
C PHE A 73 8.67 10.41 -10.45
N LEU A 74 9.49 11.07 -9.63
CA LEU A 74 10.82 11.57 -10.00
C LEU A 74 11.72 11.64 -8.76
N LEU A 75 13.03 11.77 -8.95
CA LEU A 75 13.95 12.20 -7.89
C LEU A 75 13.77 13.68 -7.57
N ARG A 76 13.76 14.01 -6.28
CA ARG A 76 13.63 15.38 -5.79
C ARG A 76 14.79 16.26 -6.25
N SER A 77 16.00 15.72 -6.36
CA SER A 77 17.17 16.43 -6.86
C SER A 77 17.08 16.84 -8.33
N LEU A 78 16.19 16.21 -9.10
CA LEU A 78 15.94 16.50 -10.52
C LEU A 78 14.70 17.37 -10.73
N LEU A 79 14.06 17.82 -9.65
CA LEU A 79 12.92 18.70 -9.74
C LEU A 79 13.42 20.12 -10.05
N ASP A 80 12.96 20.70 -11.16
CA ASP A 80 13.33 22.07 -11.53
C ASP A 80 12.96 23.08 -10.43
N ILE A 81 13.77 24.12 -10.30
CA ILE A 81 13.56 25.21 -9.35
C ILE A 81 12.24 25.92 -9.72
N GLY A 82 11.17 25.61 -8.98
CA GLY A 82 9.82 26.16 -9.19
C GLY A 82 8.76 25.12 -9.62
N ALA A 83 9.15 23.88 -9.92
CA ALA A 83 8.18 22.83 -10.22
C ALA A 83 7.46 22.38 -8.93
N LYS A 84 6.13 22.47 -8.94
CA LYS A 84 5.30 22.08 -7.78
C LYS A 84 5.27 20.56 -7.64
N SER A 85 5.53 20.08 -6.42
CA SER A 85 5.28 18.68 -6.08
C SER A 85 3.79 18.41 -5.96
N TYR A 86 3.34 17.26 -6.48
CA TYR A 86 1.96 16.80 -6.39
C TYR A 86 1.71 16.18 -5.01
N ALA A 87 1.05 16.94 -4.14
CA ALA A 87 0.51 16.42 -2.89
C ALA A 87 -0.79 15.66 -3.18
N ALA A 88 -0.74 14.32 -3.11
CA ALA A 88 -1.96 13.52 -3.27
C ALA A 88 -2.87 13.69 -2.05
N LYS A 89 -4.11 14.11 -2.29
CA LYS A 89 -5.14 14.14 -1.25
C LYS A 89 -5.34 12.72 -0.69
N PRO A 90 -5.24 12.53 0.64
CA PRO A 90 -5.57 11.25 1.25
C PRO A 90 -7.01 10.86 0.89
N ILE A 91 -7.22 9.58 0.57
CA ILE A 91 -8.58 9.06 0.42
C ILE A 91 -9.14 8.93 1.84
N THR A 92 -10.02 9.83 2.22
CA THR A 92 -10.85 9.68 3.42
C THR A 92 -11.92 8.66 3.10
N LYS A 93 -11.88 7.50 3.76
CA LYS A 93 -12.98 6.54 3.65
C LYS A 93 -14.22 7.18 4.28
N SER A 94 -15.36 7.03 3.62
CA SER A 94 -16.64 7.33 4.28
C SER A 94 -16.76 6.40 5.49
N PRO A 95 -17.32 6.89 6.63
CA PRO A 95 -17.62 6.02 7.75
C PRO A 95 -18.48 4.85 7.27
N SER A 96 -18.13 3.64 7.72
CA SER A 96 -18.91 2.44 7.41
C SER A 96 -20.32 2.61 7.98
N LYS A 97 -21.34 2.23 7.21
CA LYS A 97 -22.73 2.13 7.71
C LYS A 97 -22.96 0.89 8.59
N GLU A 98 -21.93 0.06 8.72
CA GLU A 98 -21.96 -1.16 9.52
C GLU A 98 -22.01 -0.81 11.01
N SER A 99 -22.93 -1.44 11.74
CA SER A 99 -22.93 -1.42 13.21
C SER A 99 -22.01 -2.54 13.69
N VAL A 100 -20.83 -2.15 14.17
CA VAL A 100 -19.81 -3.11 14.65
C VAL A 100 -19.97 -3.24 16.16
N LEU A 101 -20.24 -4.47 16.62
CA LEU A 101 -20.21 -4.81 18.04
C LEU A 101 -18.80 -5.30 18.40
N VAL A 102 -18.20 -4.71 19.43
CA VAL A 102 -16.91 -5.14 20.00
C VAL A 102 -17.18 -5.62 21.42
N PHE A 103 -16.65 -6.78 21.79
CA PHE A 103 -16.76 -7.38 23.12
C PHE A 103 -15.41 -7.98 23.53
N ASP A 104 -15.24 -8.22 24.82
CA ASP A 104 -14.00 -8.77 25.36
C ASP A 104 -13.76 -10.21 24.84
N LYS A 105 -12.51 -10.53 24.49
CA LYS A 105 -12.15 -11.88 24.01
C LYS A 105 -12.52 -12.96 25.02
N ALA A 106 -12.48 -12.66 26.32
CA ALA A 106 -12.85 -13.59 27.38
C ALA A 106 -14.32 -14.05 27.30
N TRP A 107 -15.20 -13.27 26.65
CA TRP A 107 -16.61 -13.61 26.49
C TRP A 107 -16.86 -14.57 25.33
N PHE A 108 -15.82 -14.87 24.55
CA PHE A 108 -15.92 -15.74 23.39
C PHE A 108 -15.53 -17.18 23.77
N PRO A 109 -16.46 -18.14 23.79
CA PRO A 109 -16.13 -19.52 24.05
C PRO A 109 -15.26 -20.12 22.92
N GLU A 110 -14.45 -21.12 23.26
CA GLU A 110 -13.46 -21.75 22.36
C GLU A 110 -14.06 -22.29 21.03
N ASP A 111 -15.34 -22.64 21.05
CA ASP A 111 -16.10 -23.17 19.92
C ASP A 111 -16.57 -22.11 18.91
N LEU A 112 -16.35 -20.84 19.23
CA LEU A 112 -16.64 -19.68 18.40
C LEU A 112 -15.41 -19.20 17.61
N ARG A 113 -14.27 -19.91 17.72
CA ARG A 113 -13.04 -19.74 16.91
C ARG A 113 -13.21 -20.11 15.42
N PHE A 114 -14.38 -19.86 14.85
CA PHE A 114 -14.67 -20.11 13.46
C PHE A 114 -13.88 -19.12 12.58
N GLN A 115 -12.94 -19.65 11.79
CA GLN A 115 -12.28 -18.91 10.71
C GLN A 115 -12.83 -19.42 9.38
N GLY A 116 -13.75 -18.67 8.78
CA GLY A 116 -14.29 -18.99 7.45
C GLY A 116 -15.54 -18.20 7.09
N ILE A 117 -16.13 -18.54 5.95
CA ILE A 117 -17.49 -18.13 5.56
C ILE A 117 -18.32 -19.40 5.55
N SER A 118 -19.17 -19.59 6.56
CA SER A 118 -20.09 -20.74 6.64
C SER A 118 -21.53 -20.27 6.63
N THR A 119 -22.38 -21.02 5.94
CA THR A 119 -23.84 -20.85 5.94
C THR A 119 -24.48 -21.24 7.27
N SER A 120 -23.75 -21.92 8.16
CA SER A 120 -24.20 -22.29 9.51
C SER A 120 -24.19 -21.13 10.52
N HIS A 121 -24.05 -19.88 10.06
CA HIS A 121 -24.04 -18.68 10.89
C HIS A 121 -25.25 -18.58 11.84
N LYS A 122 -26.41 -19.15 11.48
CA LYS A 122 -27.64 -19.12 12.30
C LYS A 122 -27.46 -19.72 13.70
N ARG A 123 -26.62 -20.75 13.83
CA ARG A 123 -26.34 -21.38 15.14
C ARG A 123 -25.46 -20.49 16.01
N LEU A 124 -24.48 -19.82 15.39
CA LEU A 124 -23.56 -18.89 16.03
C LEU A 124 -24.26 -17.59 16.44
N SER A 125 -25.06 -17.00 15.54
CA SER A 125 -25.80 -15.78 15.80
C SER A 125 -26.83 -15.97 16.90
N ARG A 126 -27.52 -17.12 16.96
CA ARG A 126 -28.40 -17.44 18.07
C ARG A 126 -27.65 -17.38 19.40
N ARG A 127 -26.54 -18.10 19.57
CA ARG A 127 -25.78 -18.12 20.82
C ARG A 127 -25.18 -16.78 21.23
N LEU A 128 -24.73 -15.96 20.27
CA LEU A 128 -24.14 -14.65 20.56
C LEU A 128 -25.17 -13.57 20.88
N LEU A 129 -26.37 -13.67 20.32
CA LEU A 129 -27.41 -12.66 20.45
C LEU A 129 -28.51 -13.07 21.46
N GLU A 130 -28.33 -14.17 22.21
CA GLU A 130 -29.25 -14.48 23.31
C GLU A 130 -29.01 -13.48 24.48
N PRO A 131 -30.06 -12.83 25.01
CA PRO A 131 -29.94 -11.69 25.94
C PRO A 131 -29.16 -11.98 27.23
N HIS A 132 -29.08 -13.24 27.64
CA HIS A 132 -28.47 -13.65 28.90
C HIS A 132 -26.93 -13.67 28.87
N VAL A 133 -26.30 -13.51 27.70
CA VAL A 133 -24.83 -13.42 27.56
C VAL A 133 -24.32 -11.98 27.67
N CYS A 134 -25.21 -10.99 27.55
CA CYS A 134 -24.88 -9.56 27.55
C CYS A 134 -25.32 -8.80 28.83
N GLN A 135 -25.48 -9.49 29.96
CA GLN A 135 -25.67 -8.87 31.29
C GLN A 135 -24.34 -8.68 32.01
#